data_AF-X1FS65-F1
#
_entry.id   AF-X1FS65-F1
#
_cell.length_a   1.000
_cell.length_b   1.000
_cell.length_c   1.000
_cell.angle_alpha   90.00
_cell.angle_beta   90.00
_cell.angle_gamma   90.00
#
_symmetry.space_group_name_H-M   'P 1'
#
loop_
_entity.id
_entity.type
_entity.pdbx_description
1 polymer ?
#
loop_
_entity_poly.entity_id
_entity_poly.type
_entity_poly.pdbx_seq_one_letter_code
_entity_poly.pdbx_strand_id
1 'polypeptide(L)'
;GNMGDTSGTGVAFTRDAGTGENLFNGEYLINAQGEDVVAGIRTPRQITLEGSKRWAELAQVSEEVRTADYPSLEEEMPEIYKELFDTQNKLESHYTDMQDLEFTIQENKLWLLQTRNGKRTGASMVSIAMDMLDEGMIDEKTALLRIEPNKLDELLHPVFDGDAINKARVLAKGLPASPGAASGQMVFFADEAEEWVEAGKQVVLVRVETSPEDLRGMNVAKGILTARGGMTSHAAVVARGMGKCCVSGAGGLKIDYKARTMTVDGQVFREGDWISLNG
;
A
#
# COMPACT_ATOMS: atom_id res chain seq x y z
N GLY A 1 -11.47 5.37 -23.70
CA GLY A 1 -10.59 4.19 -23.83
C GLY A 1 -11.29 2.90 -24.22
N ASN A 2 -12.58 2.89 -24.58
CA ASN A 2 -13.38 1.66 -24.78
C ASN A 2 -13.93 1.50 -26.20
N MET A 3 -13.15 1.89 -27.22
CA MET A 3 -13.52 1.77 -28.63
C MET A 3 -12.84 0.58 -29.32
N GLY A 4 -12.68 -0.54 -28.60
CA GLY A 4 -11.98 -1.73 -29.09
C GLY A 4 -10.51 -1.79 -28.69
N ASP A 5 -9.78 -2.74 -29.30
CA ASP A 5 -8.47 -3.19 -28.83
C ASP A 5 -7.33 -2.19 -29.07
N THR A 6 -7.55 -1.18 -29.92
CA THR A 6 -6.65 -0.05 -30.15
C THR A 6 -6.93 1.13 -29.23
N SER A 7 -7.74 0.93 -28.19
CA SER A 7 -8.11 1.95 -27.20
C SER A 7 -7.88 1.42 -25.80
N GLY A 8 -7.59 2.31 -24.87
CA GLY A 8 -7.38 1.96 -23.47
C GLY A 8 -7.38 3.18 -22.56
N THR A 9 -7.12 2.96 -21.29
CA THR A 9 -7.00 4.02 -20.29
C THR A 9 -6.11 3.53 -19.16
N GLY A 10 -5.42 4.45 -18.49
CA GLY A 10 -4.50 4.08 -17.43
C GLY A 10 -4.13 5.26 -16.53
N VAL A 11 -3.40 4.89 -15.48
CA VAL A 11 -2.82 5.80 -14.49
C VAL A 11 -1.34 5.49 -14.39
N ALA A 12 -0.49 6.50 -14.29
CA ALA A 12 0.96 6.34 -14.24
C ALA A 12 1.62 7.34 -13.28
N PHE A 13 2.78 6.97 -12.74
CA PHE A 13 3.62 7.82 -11.93
C PHE A 13 5.01 7.95 -12.56
N THR A 14 5.57 9.16 -12.56
CA THR A 14 6.92 9.41 -13.12
C THR A 14 8.02 8.68 -12.33
N ARG A 15 7.79 8.47 -11.03
CA ARG A 15 8.64 7.67 -10.11
C ARG A 15 7.75 6.79 -9.23
N ASP A 16 8.31 5.79 -8.56
CA ASP A 16 7.54 4.89 -7.70
C ASP A 16 7.02 5.62 -6.44
N ALA A 17 5.69 5.71 -6.31
CA ALA A 17 5.04 6.42 -5.20
C ALA A 17 5.17 5.70 -3.85
N GLY A 18 5.53 4.41 -3.85
CA GLY A 18 5.75 3.57 -2.67
C GLY A 18 7.20 3.58 -2.20
N THR A 19 8.14 3.33 -3.11
CA THR A 19 9.57 3.18 -2.81
C THR A 19 10.38 4.46 -3.04
N GLY A 20 9.97 5.28 -4.01
CA GLY A 20 10.71 6.45 -4.48
C GLY A 20 11.70 6.17 -5.60
N GLU A 21 11.82 4.93 -6.06
CA GLU A 21 12.70 4.57 -7.17
C GLU A 21 12.37 5.41 -8.43
N ASN A 22 13.41 5.93 -9.09
CA ASN A 22 13.29 6.67 -10.33
C ASN A 22 12.97 5.72 -11.51
N LEU A 23 11.75 5.19 -11.50
CA LEU A 23 11.23 4.25 -12.47
C LEU A 23 9.80 4.64 -12.86
N PHE A 24 9.59 4.81 -14.17
CA PHE A 24 8.25 5.05 -14.71
C PHE A 24 7.38 3.81 -14.52
N ASN A 25 6.26 3.96 -13.84
CA ASN A 25 5.39 2.85 -13.45
C ASN A 25 3.92 3.24 -13.55
N GLY A 26 3.05 2.24 -13.61
CA GLY A 26 1.61 2.47 -13.71
C GLY A 26 0.88 1.33 -14.37
N GLU A 27 -0.43 1.50 -14.46
CA GLU A 27 -1.36 0.47 -14.87
C GLU A 27 -2.30 0.97 -15.96
N TYR A 28 -2.73 0.07 -16.84
CA TYR A 28 -3.69 0.35 -17.90
C TYR A 28 -4.61 -0.84 -18.19
N LEU A 29 -5.72 -0.55 -18.85
CA LEU A 29 -6.62 -1.54 -19.41
C LEU A 29 -6.98 -1.19 -20.85
N ILE A 30 -6.93 -2.20 -21.72
CA ILE A 30 -7.46 -2.14 -23.09
C ILE A 30 -8.98 -2.24 -23.07
N ASN A 31 -9.60 -1.50 -23.99
CA ASN A 31 -11.03 -1.46 -24.23
C ASN A 31 -11.81 -1.22 -22.93
N ALA A 32 -11.43 -0.17 -22.21
CA ALA A 32 -11.91 0.13 -20.85
C ALA A 32 -12.12 1.64 -20.63
N GLN A 33 -12.90 1.97 -19.62
CA GLN A 33 -13.02 3.33 -19.08
C GLN A 33 -12.26 3.46 -17.75
N GLY A 34 -11.95 4.69 -17.34
CA GLY A 34 -11.13 4.94 -16.14
C GLY A 34 -11.71 4.28 -14.89
N GLU A 35 -13.04 4.19 -14.80
CA GLU A 35 -13.74 3.49 -13.72
C GLU A 35 -13.34 2.01 -13.62
N ASP A 36 -13.09 1.32 -14.74
CA ASP A 36 -12.72 -0.10 -14.77
C ASP A 36 -11.33 -0.34 -14.17
N VAL A 37 -10.40 0.62 -14.34
CA VAL A 37 -9.04 0.57 -13.77
C VAL A 37 -9.12 0.71 -12.26
N VAL A 38 -9.98 1.59 -11.75
CA VAL A 38 -10.14 1.84 -10.31
C VAL A 38 -10.97 0.75 -9.62
N ALA A 39 -11.95 0.18 -10.33
CA ALA A 39 -12.88 -0.80 -9.76
C ALA A 39 -12.23 -2.16 -9.44
N GLY A 40 -11.07 -2.49 -10.05
CA GLY A 40 -10.34 -3.72 -9.80
C GLY A 40 -11.08 -5.00 -10.22
N ILE A 41 -12.09 -4.90 -11.09
CA ILE A 41 -12.86 -6.04 -11.61
C ILE A 41 -12.00 -6.84 -12.61
N ARG A 42 -11.19 -6.13 -13.39
CA ARG A 42 -10.20 -6.70 -14.30
C ARG A 42 -8.81 -6.48 -13.70
N THR A 43 -7.95 -7.48 -13.84
CA THR A 43 -6.53 -7.34 -13.50
C THR A 43 -5.91 -6.28 -14.44
N PRO A 44 -5.40 -5.16 -13.90
CA PRO A 44 -4.71 -4.15 -14.70
C PRO A 44 -3.41 -4.72 -15.29
N ARG A 45 -3.04 -4.22 -16.46
CA ARG A 45 -1.74 -4.49 -17.09
C ARG A 45 -0.76 -3.38 -16.75
N GLN A 46 0.54 -3.69 -16.75
CA GLN A 46 1.57 -2.71 -16.41
C GLN A 46 1.99 -1.90 -17.64
N ILE A 47 2.29 -0.61 -17.47
CA ILE A 47 2.67 0.23 -18.63
C ILE A 47 4.09 -0.07 -19.12
N THR A 48 5.02 -0.46 -18.24
CA THR A 48 6.41 -0.79 -18.58
C THR A 48 6.65 -2.30 -18.62
N LEU A 49 7.61 -2.73 -19.42
CA LEU A 49 8.10 -4.11 -19.43
C LEU A 49 8.69 -4.51 -18.08
N GLU A 50 9.49 -3.63 -17.47
CA GLU A 50 10.08 -3.87 -16.15
C GLU A 50 9.01 -4.03 -15.08
N GLY A 51 8.01 -3.14 -15.04
CA GLY A 51 6.87 -3.26 -14.14
C GLY A 51 6.08 -4.55 -14.36
N SER A 52 5.86 -4.94 -15.63
CA SER A 52 5.19 -6.20 -15.99
C SER A 52 5.95 -7.43 -15.49
N LYS A 53 7.28 -7.45 -15.60
CA LYS A 53 8.12 -8.54 -15.09
C LYS A 53 8.12 -8.63 -13.57
N ARG A 54 8.29 -7.50 -12.87
CA ARG A 54 8.22 -7.44 -11.40
C ARG A 54 6.85 -7.91 -10.91
N TRP A 55 5.77 -7.49 -11.57
CA TRP A 55 4.42 -7.97 -11.27
C TRP A 55 4.28 -9.48 -11.48
N ALA A 56 4.79 -10.03 -12.59
CA ALA A 56 4.68 -11.45 -12.89
C ALA A 56 5.41 -12.32 -11.86
N GLU A 57 6.59 -11.89 -11.40
CA GLU A 57 7.33 -12.56 -10.32
C GLU A 57 6.51 -12.59 -9.02
N LEU A 58 5.95 -11.44 -8.62
CA LEU A 58 5.12 -11.32 -7.42
C LEU A 58 3.81 -12.13 -7.52
N ALA A 59 3.20 -12.15 -8.70
CA ALA A 59 1.97 -12.87 -8.98
C ALA A 59 2.21 -14.37 -9.28
N GLN A 60 3.47 -14.82 -9.31
CA GLN A 60 3.87 -16.18 -9.68
C GLN A 60 3.34 -16.63 -11.06
N VAL A 61 3.34 -15.69 -12.01
CA VAL A 61 2.92 -15.89 -13.39
C VAL A 61 4.15 -16.17 -14.25
N SER A 62 4.11 -17.21 -15.10
CA SER A 62 5.22 -17.49 -16.01
C SER A 62 5.34 -16.43 -17.11
N GLU A 63 6.54 -16.28 -17.67
CA GLU A 63 6.78 -15.30 -18.75
C GLU A 63 5.85 -15.56 -19.96
N GLU A 64 5.58 -16.82 -20.28
CA GLU A 64 4.69 -17.17 -21.39
C GLU A 64 3.26 -16.68 -21.16
N VAL A 65 2.75 -16.80 -19.93
CA VAL A 65 1.41 -16.33 -19.56
C VAL A 65 1.38 -14.81 -19.47
N ARG A 66 2.43 -14.18 -18.92
CA ARG A 66 2.55 -12.72 -18.85
C ARG A 66 2.47 -12.10 -20.24
N THR A 67 3.28 -12.56 -21.19
CA THR A 67 3.30 -11.98 -22.55
C THR A 67 1.99 -12.22 -23.30
N ALA A 68 1.32 -13.37 -23.09
CA ALA A 68 0.08 -13.69 -23.79
C ALA A 68 -1.15 -12.94 -23.24
N ASP A 69 -1.30 -12.90 -21.91
CA ASP A 69 -2.54 -12.43 -21.28
C ASP A 69 -2.41 -11.02 -20.66
N TYR A 70 -1.19 -10.67 -20.23
CA TYR A 70 -0.85 -9.44 -19.50
C TYR A 70 0.34 -8.69 -20.12
N PRO A 71 0.36 -8.46 -21.45
CA PRO A 71 1.45 -7.70 -22.08
C PRO A 71 1.54 -6.31 -21.46
N SER A 72 2.74 -5.72 -21.44
CA SER A 72 2.88 -4.34 -21.03
C SER A 72 2.43 -3.38 -22.15
N LEU A 73 2.14 -2.12 -21.81
CA LEU A 73 1.86 -1.10 -22.83
C LEU A 73 3.07 -0.90 -23.76
N GLU A 74 4.28 -0.99 -23.20
CA GLU A 74 5.55 -0.95 -23.93
C GLU A 74 5.67 -2.06 -24.99
N GLU A 75 5.10 -3.24 -24.75
CA GLU A 75 5.07 -4.35 -25.71
C GLU A 75 3.86 -4.28 -26.66
N GLU A 76 2.67 -3.97 -26.14
CA GLU A 76 1.40 -4.01 -26.89
C GLU A 76 1.20 -2.78 -27.79
N MET A 77 1.63 -1.60 -27.35
CA MET A 77 1.51 -0.33 -28.06
C MET A 77 2.79 0.53 -27.94
N PRO A 78 3.93 0.08 -28.51
CA PRO A 78 5.25 0.69 -28.27
C PRO A 78 5.34 2.18 -28.65
N GLU A 79 4.67 2.60 -29.72
CA GLU A 79 4.66 4.01 -30.14
C GLU A 79 3.90 4.90 -29.15
N ILE A 80 2.79 4.40 -28.60
CA ILE A 80 2.00 5.13 -27.58
C ILE A 80 2.75 5.18 -26.25
N TYR A 81 3.37 4.06 -25.86
CA TYR A 81 4.22 4.02 -24.69
C TYR A 81 5.36 5.04 -24.79
N LYS A 82 6.03 5.11 -25.94
CA LYS A 82 7.10 6.09 -26.18
C LYS A 82 6.60 7.52 -26.07
N GLU A 83 5.44 7.84 -26.65
CA GLU A 83 4.83 9.18 -26.52
C GLU A 83 4.50 9.51 -25.06
N LEU A 84 3.99 8.53 -24.30
CA LEU A 84 3.70 8.69 -22.87
C LEU A 84 4.97 8.86 -22.04
N PHE A 85 6.03 8.10 -22.33
CA PHE A 85 7.33 8.19 -21.67
C PHE A 85 8.03 9.55 -21.93
N ASP A 86 7.93 10.06 -23.15
CA ASP A 86 8.44 11.40 -23.47
C ASP A 86 7.61 12.49 -22.77
N THR A 87 6.30 12.26 -22.63
CA THR A 87 5.39 13.19 -21.96
C THR A 87 5.65 13.26 -20.45
N GLN A 88 5.81 12.11 -19.79
CA GLN A 88 6.09 12.08 -18.36
C GLN A 88 7.41 12.81 -18.02
N ASN A 89 8.46 12.65 -18.85
CA ASN A 89 9.74 13.36 -18.68
C ASN A 89 9.56 14.88 -18.76
N LYS A 90 8.76 15.36 -19.70
CA LYS A 90 8.44 16.79 -19.85
C LYS A 90 7.69 17.32 -18.63
N LEU A 91 6.73 16.56 -18.13
CA LEU A 91 5.91 16.96 -16.98
C LEU A 91 6.74 16.99 -15.69
N GLU A 92 7.55 15.96 -15.43
CA GLU A 92 8.44 15.95 -14.26
C GLU A 92 9.47 17.08 -14.32
N SER A 93 10.04 17.36 -15.50
CA SER A 93 10.94 18.50 -15.68
C SER A 93 10.25 19.85 -15.45
N HIS A 94 9.02 20.01 -15.97
CA HIS A 94 8.27 21.26 -15.90
C HIS A 94 7.79 21.59 -14.48
N TYR A 95 7.18 20.61 -13.79
CA TYR A 95 6.73 20.77 -12.41
C TYR A 95 7.85 20.57 -11.40
N THR A 96 8.98 20.03 -11.86
CA THR A 96 10.17 19.72 -11.07
C THR A 96 9.85 18.77 -9.91
N ASP A 97 8.81 17.94 -10.01
CA ASP A 97 8.35 17.03 -8.95
C ASP A 97 7.65 15.82 -9.59
N MET A 98 7.62 14.69 -8.87
CA MET A 98 6.99 13.46 -9.34
C MET A 98 5.52 13.70 -9.66
N GLN A 99 5.10 13.25 -10.84
CA GLN A 99 3.73 13.44 -11.34
C GLN A 99 2.94 12.14 -11.33
N ASP A 100 1.68 12.26 -10.95
CA ASP A 100 0.59 11.30 -11.13
C ASP A 100 -0.19 11.71 -12.38
N LEU A 101 -0.32 10.78 -13.33
CA LEU A 101 -0.82 10.99 -14.68
C LEU A 101 -2.06 10.12 -14.91
N GLU A 102 -3.11 10.71 -15.44
CA GLU A 102 -4.26 9.97 -15.98
C GLU A 102 -4.30 10.14 -17.50
N PHE A 103 -4.38 9.04 -18.23
CA PHE A 103 -4.37 9.06 -19.69
C PHE A 103 -5.42 8.13 -20.30
N THR A 104 -5.81 8.44 -21.53
CA THR A 104 -6.66 7.61 -22.37
C THR A 104 -6.03 7.46 -23.74
N ILE A 105 -6.10 6.24 -24.26
CA ILE A 105 -5.78 5.92 -25.65
C ILE A 105 -7.11 5.75 -26.36
N GLN A 106 -7.33 6.51 -27.43
CA GLN A 106 -8.51 6.39 -28.27
C GLN A 106 -8.05 6.15 -29.70
N GLU A 107 -8.24 4.92 -30.18
CA GLU A 107 -7.90 4.50 -31.55
C GLU A 107 -6.46 4.89 -31.95
N ASN A 108 -5.48 4.38 -31.20
CA ASN A 108 -4.04 4.67 -31.38
C ASN A 108 -3.66 6.16 -31.24
N LYS A 109 -4.43 6.92 -30.48
CA LYS A 109 -4.09 8.30 -30.12
C LYS A 109 -4.05 8.49 -28.61
N LEU A 110 -2.92 8.97 -28.09
CA LEU A 110 -2.76 9.29 -26.68
C LEU A 110 -3.43 10.62 -26.33
N TRP A 111 -4.09 10.64 -25.18
CA TRP A 111 -4.66 11.84 -24.56
C TRP A 111 -4.31 11.85 -23.07
N LEU A 112 -3.69 12.93 -22.60
CA LEU A 112 -3.52 13.18 -21.18
C LEU A 112 -4.77 13.89 -20.66
N LEU A 113 -5.39 13.31 -19.63
CA LEU A 113 -6.62 13.81 -19.03
C LEU A 113 -6.32 14.66 -17.79
N GLN A 114 -5.35 14.22 -16.98
CA GLN A 114 -4.96 14.88 -15.75
C GLN A 114 -3.47 14.67 -15.48
N THR A 115 -2.85 15.68 -14.86
CA THR A 115 -1.56 15.55 -14.17
C THR A 115 -1.63 16.31 -12.85
N ARG A 116 -0.96 15.80 -11.83
CA ARG A 116 -0.79 16.49 -10.55
C ARG A 116 0.47 15.98 -9.86
N ASN A 117 0.97 16.71 -8.86
CA ASN A 117 2.02 16.18 -8.00
C ASN A 117 1.50 14.91 -7.30
N GLY A 118 2.22 13.81 -7.49
CA GLY A 118 1.77 12.51 -7.03
C GLY A 118 1.88 12.39 -5.51
N LYS A 119 0.81 11.85 -4.90
CA LYS A 119 0.84 11.41 -3.51
C LYS A 119 1.80 10.23 -3.39
N ARG A 120 2.55 10.19 -2.29
CA ARG A 120 3.62 9.22 -2.05
C ARG A 120 3.82 8.97 -0.56
N THR A 121 4.45 7.84 -0.23
CA THR A 121 4.85 7.46 1.13
C THR A 121 5.92 8.40 1.69
N GLY A 122 6.14 8.38 3.00
CA GLY A 122 7.23 9.12 3.65
C GLY A 122 8.61 8.73 3.13
N ALA A 123 8.83 7.45 2.86
CA ALA A 123 10.08 6.95 2.27
C ALA A 123 10.29 7.44 0.83
N SER A 124 9.27 7.30 -0.03
CA SER A 124 9.32 7.79 -1.41
C SER A 124 9.50 9.31 -1.47
N MET A 125 8.87 10.05 -0.55
CA MET A 125 9.04 11.51 -0.44
C MET A 125 10.49 11.91 -0.20
N VAL A 126 11.18 11.25 0.74
CA VAL A 126 12.59 11.53 1.02
C VAL A 126 13.46 11.09 -0.15
N SER A 127 13.28 9.88 -0.67
CA SER A 127 14.08 9.36 -1.79
C SER A 127 14.00 10.28 -3.01
N ILE A 128 12.79 10.62 -3.45
CA ILE A 128 12.59 11.48 -4.63
C ILE A 128 13.19 12.87 -4.42
N ALA A 129 13.05 13.45 -3.22
CA ALA A 129 13.63 14.76 -2.93
C ALA A 129 15.17 14.73 -2.98
N MET A 130 15.79 13.65 -2.47
CA MET A 130 17.24 13.47 -2.51
C MET A 130 17.72 13.21 -3.94
N ASP A 131 17.05 12.33 -4.69
CA ASP A 131 17.40 12.04 -6.08
C ASP A 131 17.32 13.32 -6.93
N MET A 132 16.26 14.12 -6.79
CA MET A 132 16.11 15.38 -7.53
C MET A 132 17.15 16.44 -7.12
N LEU A 133 17.62 16.41 -5.88
CA LEU A 133 18.71 17.27 -5.42
C LEU A 133 20.03 16.85 -6.07
N ASP A 134 20.32 15.54 -6.08
CA ASP A 134 21.52 14.97 -6.69
C ASP A 134 21.54 15.13 -8.22
N GLU A 135 20.36 15.04 -8.86
CA GLU A 135 20.14 15.33 -10.29
C GLU A 135 20.24 16.83 -10.61
N GLY A 136 20.31 17.71 -9.60
CA GLY A 136 20.38 19.16 -9.77
C GLY A 136 19.06 19.79 -10.24
N MET A 137 17.94 19.07 -10.12
CA MET A 137 16.61 19.59 -10.46
C MET A 137 16.09 20.59 -9.41
N ILE A 138 16.48 20.40 -8.15
CA ILE A 138 16.09 21.27 -7.03
C ILE A 138 17.29 21.66 -6.17
N ASP A 139 17.15 22.74 -5.40
CA ASP A 139 18.14 23.14 -4.39
C ASP A 139 17.81 22.54 -3.00
N GLU A 140 18.78 22.61 -2.07
CA GLU A 140 18.63 22.09 -0.70
C GLU A 140 17.42 22.67 0.02
N LYS A 141 17.12 23.95 -0.21
CA LYS A 141 15.98 24.64 0.40
C LYS A 141 14.65 24.05 -0.10
N THR A 142 14.54 23.81 -1.40
CA THR A 142 13.36 23.20 -2.02
C THR A 142 13.19 21.76 -1.58
N ALA A 143 14.29 20.98 -1.52
CA ALA A 143 14.27 19.62 -1.00
C ALA A 143 13.71 19.58 0.43
N LEU A 144 14.19 20.46 1.32
CA LEU A 144 13.68 20.54 2.70
C LEU A 144 12.19 20.91 2.77
N LEU A 145 11.74 21.87 1.96
CA LEU A 145 10.33 22.32 1.95
C LEU A 145 9.36 21.28 1.36
N ARG A 146 9.85 20.28 0.63
CA ARG A 146 9.05 19.16 0.12
C ARG A 146 8.81 18.06 1.15
N ILE A 147 9.53 18.07 2.26
CA ILE A 147 9.36 17.10 3.33
C ILE A 147 8.18 17.53 4.21
N GLU A 148 7.08 16.80 4.09
CA GLU A 148 5.93 16.95 4.99
C GLU A 148 6.29 16.41 6.38
N PRO A 149 6.31 17.24 7.45
CA PRO A 149 6.79 16.79 8.77
C PRO A 149 6.01 15.60 9.32
N ASN A 150 4.69 15.55 9.08
CA ASN A 150 3.83 14.48 9.57
C ASN A 150 4.08 13.14 8.86
N LYS A 151 4.60 13.14 7.62
CA LYS A 151 4.91 11.90 6.89
C LYS A 151 6.24 11.29 7.27
N LEU A 152 7.14 12.06 7.90
CA LEU A 152 8.38 11.49 8.43
C LEU A 152 8.12 10.43 9.51
N ASP A 153 6.97 10.50 10.18
CA ASP A 153 6.56 9.50 11.17
C ASP A 153 6.51 8.08 10.55
N GLU A 154 6.13 7.96 9.26
CA GLU A 154 6.12 6.68 8.53
C GLU A 154 7.50 6.00 8.49
N LEU A 155 8.59 6.77 8.53
CA LEU A 155 9.96 6.26 8.54
C LEU A 155 10.43 5.76 9.91
N LEU A 156 9.71 6.14 10.97
CA LEU A 156 10.06 5.80 12.35
C LEU A 156 9.37 4.52 12.80
N HIS A 157 8.37 4.06 12.05
CA HIS A 157 7.65 2.83 12.34
C HIS A 157 8.42 1.60 11.83
N PRO A 158 8.45 0.50 12.60
CA PRO A 158 8.94 -0.77 12.09
C PRO A 158 8.18 -1.16 10.82
N VAL A 159 8.88 -1.73 9.83
CA VAL A 159 8.29 -2.33 8.63
C VAL A 159 8.66 -3.81 8.57
N PHE A 160 7.83 -4.61 7.91
CA PHE A 160 8.23 -5.99 7.61
C PHE A 160 9.21 -6.02 6.43
N ASP A 161 10.07 -7.02 6.46
CA ASP A 161 10.89 -7.40 5.32
C ASP A 161 10.01 -7.79 4.12
N GLY A 162 10.37 -7.32 2.92
CA GLY A 162 9.58 -7.51 1.70
C GLY A 162 9.39 -8.98 1.32
N ASP A 163 10.45 -9.79 1.44
CA ASP A 163 10.37 -11.24 1.16
C ASP A 163 9.47 -11.95 2.18
N ALA A 164 9.52 -11.52 3.44
CA ALA A 164 8.64 -12.03 4.48
C ALA A 164 7.17 -11.72 4.21
N ILE A 165 6.84 -10.49 3.75
CA ILE A 165 5.46 -10.13 3.35
C ILE A 165 4.99 -11.00 2.19
N ASN A 166 5.80 -11.17 1.15
CA ASN A 166 5.41 -11.91 -0.06
C ASN A 166 5.14 -13.40 0.23
N LYS A 167 5.81 -13.97 1.24
CA LYS A 167 5.60 -15.35 1.71
C LYS A 167 4.53 -15.46 2.79
N ALA A 168 4.05 -14.34 3.32
CA ALA A 168 3.10 -14.33 4.42
C ALA A 168 1.73 -14.83 3.97
N ARG A 169 1.11 -15.63 4.84
CA ARG A 169 -0.28 -16.04 4.65
C ARG A 169 -1.21 -14.95 5.16
N VAL A 170 -1.85 -14.22 4.25
CA VAL A 170 -2.86 -13.22 4.61
C VAL A 170 -4.10 -13.91 5.18
N LEU A 171 -4.41 -13.62 6.44
CA LEU A 171 -5.60 -14.17 7.12
C LEU A 171 -6.83 -13.30 6.87
N ALA A 172 -6.70 -11.99 7.04
CA ALA A 172 -7.77 -11.02 6.86
C ALA A 172 -7.23 -9.67 6.41
N LYS A 173 -8.10 -8.81 5.88
CA LYS A 173 -7.82 -7.40 5.59
C LYS A 173 -8.76 -6.50 6.39
N GLY A 174 -8.23 -5.39 6.89
CA GLY A 174 -8.96 -4.34 7.58
C GLY A 174 -8.51 -2.97 7.09
N LEU A 175 -8.90 -1.94 7.83
CA LEU A 175 -8.47 -0.56 7.59
C LEU A 175 -7.08 -0.32 8.20
N PRO A 176 -6.17 0.33 7.47
CA PRO A 176 -4.84 0.70 7.96
C PRO A 176 -4.95 1.87 8.93
N ALA A 177 -5.29 1.57 10.18
CA ALA A 177 -5.71 2.57 11.15
C ALA A 177 -4.55 3.36 11.73
N SER A 178 -3.39 2.73 11.87
CA SER A 178 -2.16 3.33 12.37
C SER A 178 -0.97 2.58 11.79
N PRO A 179 0.00 3.30 11.17
CA PRO A 179 1.07 2.70 10.40
C PRO A 179 1.99 1.80 11.23
N GLY A 180 2.66 0.89 10.54
CA GLY A 180 3.77 0.10 11.06
C GLY A 180 3.51 -1.40 11.06
N ALA A 181 4.55 -2.15 11.43
CA ALA A 181 4.56 -3.59 11.50
C ALA A 181 4.65 -4.07 12.95
N ALA A 182 3.75 -4.98 13.33
CA ALA A 182 3.77 -5.61 14.64
C ALA A 182 3.62 -7.13 14.52
N SER A 183 4.41 -7.88 15.28
CA SER A 183 4.21 -9.32 15.46
C SER A 183 4.15 -9.65 16.93
N GLY A 184 3.29 -10.58 17.29
CA GLY A 184 3.13 -11.01 18.67
C GLY A 184 2.09 -12.11 18.81
N GLN A 185 2.01 -12.63 20.03
CA GLN A 185 1.02 -13.62 20.42
C GLN A 185 -0.32 -12.93 20.67
N MET A 186 -1.39 -13.52 20.15
CA MET A 186 -2.74 -12.99 20.33
C MET A 186 -3.18 -13.08 21.80
N VAL A 187 -3.73 -11.99 22.31
CA VAL A 187 -4.44 -11.92 23.59
C VAL A 187 -5.77 -11.18 23.40
N PHE A 188 -6.80 -11.55 24.15
CA PHE A 188 -8.16 -11.01 23.98
C PHE A 188 -8.59 -10.00 25.04
N PHE A 189 -7.82 -9.87 26.12
CA PHE A 189 -8.10 -9.01 27.27
C PHE A 189 -6.93 -8.09 27.56
N ALA A 190 -7.22 -6.88 27.99
CA ALA A 190 -6.22 -5.84 28.22
C ALA A 190 -5.30 -6.15 29.41
N ASP A 191 -5.86 -6.67 30.51
CA ASP A 191 -5.08 -7.04 31.72
C ASP A 191 -4.06 -8.13 31.40
N GLU A 192 -4.45 -9.11 30.58
CA GLU A 192 -3.57 -10.21 30.17
C GLU A 192 -2.45 -9.73 29.23
N ALA A 193 -2.69 -8.69 28.44
CA ALA A 193 -1.64 -8.08 27.65
C ALA A 193 -0.52 -7.50 28.54
N GLU A 194 -0.87 -6.90 29.68
CA GLU A 194 0.12 -6.42 30.68
C GLU A 194 0.87 -7.61 31.29
N GLU A 195 0.17 -8.62 31.80
CA GLU A 195 0.78 -9.80 32.42
C GLU A 195 1.75 -10.53 31.48
N TRP A 196 1.38 -10.69 30.21
CA TRP A 196 2.20 -11.38 29.22
C TRP A 196 3.44 -10.58 28.84
N VAL A 197 3.32 -9.25 28.73
CA VAL A 197 4.46 -8.37 28.48
C VAL A 197 5.41 -8.35 29.68
N GLU A 198 4.90 -8.33 30.91
CA GLU A 198 5.71 -8.49 32.12
C GLU A 198 6.44 -9.84 32.16
N ALA A 199 5.82 -10.89 31.62
CA ALA A 199 6.45 -12.20 31.42
C ALA A 199 7.42 -12.25 30.21
N GLY A 200 7.69 -11.11 29.56
CA GLY A 200 8.65 -10.99 28.46
C GLY A 200 8.12 -11.40 27.09
N LYS A 201 6.81 -11.60 26.93
CA LYS A 201 6.19 -11.96 25.64
C LYS A 201 5.87 -10.71 24.82
N GLN A 202 5.85 -10.88 23.50
CA GLN A 202 5.30 -9.88 22.59
C GLN A 202 3.85 -10.21 22.33
N VAL A 203 2.96 -9.23 22.47
CA VAL A 203 1.52 -9.44 22.36
C VAL A 203 0.87 -8.56 21.32
N VAL A 204 -0.15 -9.09 20.66
CA VAL A 204 -1.09 -8.36 19.82
C VAL A 204 -2.45 -8.43 20.48
N LEU A 205 -3.02 -7.26 20.80
CA LEU A 205 -4.33 -7.16 21.43
C LEU A 205 -5.42 -7.29 20.36
N VAL A 206 -6.22 -8.35 20.46
CA VAL A 206 -7.30 -8.65 19.51
C VAL A 206 -8.65 -8.41 20.18
N ARG A 207 -9.45 -7.51 19.62
CA ARG A 207 -10.76 -7.12 20.19
C ARG A 207 -11.84 -7.03 19.11
N VAL A 208 -13.10 -7.18 19.49
CA VAL A 208 -14.22 -6.82 18.60
C VAL A 208 -14.18 -5.32 18.34
N GLU A 209 -14.08 -4.56 19.42
CA GLU A 209 -13.85 -3.12 19.48
C GLU A 209 -13.12 -2.81 20.78
N THR A 210 -12.38 -1.71 20.83
CA THR A 210 -11.71 -1.24 22.06
C THR A 210 -12.52 -0.14 22.74
N SER A 211 -12.35 0.00 24.04
CA SER A 211 -12.91 1.06 24.88
C SER A 211 -11.82 1.71 25.75
N PRO A 212 -12.12 2.80 26.48
CA PRO A 212 -11.16 3.40 27.40
C PRO A 212 -10.62 2.44 28.48
N GLU A 213 -11.37 1.40 28.83
CA GLU A 213 -10.93 0.36 29.78
C GLU A 213 -9.77 -0.48 29.24
N ASP A 214 -9.64 -0.59 27.90
CA ASP A 214 -8.59 -1.37 27.25
C ASP A 214 -7.25 -0.62 27.13
N LEU A 215 -7.20 0.66 27.54
CA LEU A 215 -6.07 1.57 27.28
C LEU A 215 -4.73 1.04 27.78
N ARG A 216 -4.75 0.37 28.93
CA ARG A 216 -3.56 -0.25 29.55
C ARG A 216 -2.96 -1.33 28.66
N GLY A 217 -3.79 -2.29 28.24
CA GLY A 217 -3.40 -3.35 27.30
C GLY A 217 -2.98 -2.82 25.94
N MET A 218 -3.66 -1.79 25.42
CA MET A 218 -3.31 -1.13 24.17
C MET A 218 -1.90 -0.52 24.20
N ASN A 219 -1.51 0.08 25.33
CA ASN A 219 -0.22 0.73 25.49
C ASN A 219 0.95 -0.27 25.48
N VAL A 220 0.78 -1.43 26.13
CA VAL A 220 1.83 -2.45 26.23
C VAL A 220 1.91 -3.35 24.99
N ALA A 221 0.81 -3.53 24.26
CA ALA A 221 0.78 -4.37 23.06
C ALA A 221 1.70 -3.85 21.95
N LYS A 222 2.23 -4.75 21.12
CA LYS A 222 3.02 -4.39 19.92
C LYS A 222 2.13 -3.87 18.80
N GLY A 223 0.92 -4.40 18.69
CA GLY A 223 -0.08 -3.95 17.73
C GLY A 223 -1.49 -4.28 18.21
N ILE A 224 -2.47 -3.70 17.52
CA ILE A 224 -3.89 -3.78 17.89
C ILE A 224 -4.68 -4.21 16.66
N LEU A 225 -5.52 -5.24 16.83
CA LEU A 225 -6.41 -5.75 15.79
C LEU A 225 -7.85 -5.64 16.26
N THR A 226 -8.71 -4.99 15.48
CA THR A 226 -10.15 -4.98 15.77
C THR A 226 -11.01 -5.55 14.66
N ALA A 227 -12.04 -6.32 15.03
CA ALA A 227 -13.03 -6.84 14.07
C ALA A 227 -13.97 -5.74 13.55
N ARG A 228 -14.23 -4.71 14.37
CA ARG A 228 -15.09 -3.56 14.05
C ARG A 228 -14.36 -2.25 14.32
N GLY A 229 -14.92 -1.17 13.79
CA GLY A 229 -14.40 0.19 13.94
C GLY A 229 -13.79 0.74 12.65
N GLY A 230 -14.05 2.02 12.40
CA GLY A 230 -13.47 2.75 11.27
C GLY A 230 -12.14 3.42 11.60
N MET A 231 -11.67 4.27 10.69
CA MET A 231 -10.47 5.11 10.87
C MET A 231 -10.56 6.09 12.05
N THR A 232 -11.77 6.38 12.54
CA THR A 232 -12.05 7.26 13.69
C THR A 232 -12.51 6.49 14.93
N SER A 233 -12.43 5.16 14.91
CA SER A 233 -12.74 4.33 16.07
C SER A 233 -11.76 4.60 17.22
N HIS A 234 -12.16 4.24 18.44
CA HIS A 234 -11.31 4.35 19.62
C HIS A 234 -9.92 3.71 19.38
N ALA A 235 -9.89 2.48 18.84
CA ALA A 235 -8.65 1.78 18.52
C ALA A 235 -7.76 2.58 17.58
N ALA A 236 -8.34 3.12 16.51
CA ALA A 236 -7.61 3.87 15.49
C ALA A 236 -7.04 5.20 16.03
N VAL A 237 -7.84 5.95 16.77
CA VAL A 237 -7.43 7.25 17.33
C VAL A 237 -6.33 7.08 18.37
N VAL A 238 -6.50 6.13 19.30
CA VAL A 238 -5.55 5.90 20.39
C VAL A 238 -4.26 5.28 19.85
N ALA A 239 -4.33 4.31 18.95
CA ALA A 239 -3.14 3.68 18.38
C ALA A 239 -2.25 4.67 17.62
N ARG A 240 -2.85 5.58 16.84
CA ARG A 240 -2.11 6.67 16.19
C ARG A 240 -1.45 7.60 17.21
N GLY A 241 -2.17 7.98 18.26
CA GLY A 241 -1.61 8.82 19.33
C GLY A 241 -0.44 8.16 20.07
N MET A 242 -0.37 6.82 20.07
CA MET A 242 0.69 6.03 20.70
C MET A 242 1.79 5.58 19.72
N GLY A 243 1.63 5.80 18.41
CA GLY A 243 2.55 5.26 17.39
C GLY A 243 2.58 3.73 17.36
N LYS A 244 1.44 3.07 17.59
CA LYS A 244 1.31 1.60 17.58
C LYS A 244 0.66 1.15 16.27
N CYS A 245 1.20 0.10 15.67
CA CYS A 245 0.58 -0.57 14.53
C CYS A 245 -0.87 -0.97 14.85
N CYS A 246 -1.81 -0.61 13.99
CA CYS A 246 -3.23 -0.93 14.21
C CYS A 246 -3.95 -1.23 12.90
N VAL A 247 -4.60 -2.39 12.86
CA VAL A 247 -5.56 -2.74 11.81
C VAL A 247 -6.95 -2.76 12.44
N SER A 248 -7.81 -1.85 12.00
CA SER A 248 -9.19 -1.76 12.53
C SER A 248 -10.22 -2.27 11.53
N GLY A 249 -11.39 -2.69 12.02
CA GLY A 249 -12.51 -3.02 11.14
C GLY A 249 -12.27 -4.22 10.22
N ALA A 250 -11.47 -5.20 10.65
CA ALA A 250 -11.30 -6.46 9.94
C ALA A 250 -12.57 -7.32 10.08
N GLY A 251 -13.61 -7.00 9.30
CA GLY A 251 -14.95 -7.57 9.46
C GLY A 251 -15.07 -9.08 9.24
N GLY A 252 -14.06 -9.71 8.61
CA GLY A 252 -13.97 -11.17 8.46
C GLY A 252 -13.65 -11.92 9.76
N LEU A 253 -13.23 -11.21 10.81
CA LEU A 253 -12.88 -11.80 12.10
C LEU A 253 -14.12 -12.08 12.95
N LYS A 254 -14.23 -13.30 13.48
CA LYS A 254 -15.19 -13.66 14.52
C LYS A 254 -14.46 -13.98 15.82
N ILE A 255 -14.60 -13.12 16.81
CA ILE A 255 -13.92 -13.26 18.10
C ILE A 255 -14.90 -13.83 19.12
N ASP A 256 -14.49 -14.91 19.80
CA ASP A 256 -15.19 -15.50 20.93
C ASP A 256 -14.32 -15.35 22.19
N TYR A 257 -14.72 -14.42 23.06
CA TYR A 257 -14.03 -14.13 24.30
C TYR A 257 -14.12 -15.25 25.34
N LYS A 258 -15.20 -16.05 25.33
CA LYS A 258 -15.35 -17.17 26.27
C LYS A 258 -14.45 -18.32 25.88
N ALA A 259 -14.38 -18.62 24.59
CA ALA A 259 -13.51 -19.66 24.05
C ALA A 259 -12.06 -19.19 23.88
N ARG A 260 -11.79 -17.87 23.96
CA ARG A 260 -10.49 -17.25 23.71
C ARG A 260 -9.95 -17.61 22.32
N THR A 261 -10.79 -17.40 21.32
CA THR A 261 -10.51 -17.75 19.93
C THR A 261 -10.92 -16.66 18.96
N MET A 262 -10.17 -16.56 17.86
CA MET A 262 -10.51 -15.78 16.68
C MET A 262 -10.71 -16.74 15.50
N THR A 263 -11.82 -16.61 14.79
CA THR A 263 -12.11 -17.40 13.59
C THR A 263 -12.08 -16.53 12.35
N VAL A 264 -11.41 -17.01 11.29
CA VAL A 264 -11.30 -16.36 9.98
C VAL A 264 -11.46 -17.42 8.90
N ASP A 265 -12.42 -17.24 7.99
CA ASP A 265 -12.74 -18.20 6.91
C ASP A 265 -12.87 -19.66 7.39
N GLY A 266 -13.49 -19.84 8.56
CA GLY A 266 -13.70 -21.16 9.17
C GLY A 266 -12.49 -21.75 9.90
N GLN A 267 -11.33 -21.10 9.87
CA GLN A 267 -10.14 -21.50 10.62
C GLN A 267 -10.10 -20.81 11.98
N VAL A 268 -9.76 -21.57 13.02
CA VAL A 268 -9.78 -21.12 14.41
C VAL A 268 -8.35 -20.93 14.90
N PHE A 269 -8.06 -19.72 15.38
CA PHE A 269 -6.82 -19.32 16.02
C PHE A 269 -7.07 -19.09 17.51
N ARG A 270 -6.14 -19.53 18.35
CA ARG A 270 -6.26 -19.50 19.81
C ARG A 270 -5.42 -18.38 20.41
N GLU A 271 -5.74 -18.02 21.65
CA GLU A 271 -4.87 -17.19 22.47
C GLU A 271 -3.46 -17.79 22.55
N GLY A 272 -2.45 -16.95 22.38
CA GLY A 272 -1.05 -17.37 22.31
C GLY A 272 -0.52 -17.67 20.92
N ASP A 273 -1.39 -17.88 19.92
CA ASP A 273 -0.95 -18.04 18.53
C ASP A 273 -0.32 -16.74 18.01
N TRP A 274 0.71 -16.87 17.19
CA TRP A 274 1.41 -15.74 16.61
C TRP A 274 0.64 -15.16 15.42
N ILE A 275 0.50 -13.83 15.42
CA ILE A 275 0.02 -13.08 14.27
C ILE A 275 0.91 -11.88 14.01
N SER A 276 0.84 -11.41 12.76
CA SER A 276 1.54 -10.24 12.26
C SER A 276 0.50 -9.26 11.71
N LEU A 277 0.66 -7.98 12.04
CA LEU A 277 -0.17 -6.87 11.57
C LEU A 277 0.70 -5.92 10.76
N ASN A 278 0.19 -5.54 9.59
CA ASN A 278 0.71 -4.45 8.76
C ASN A 278 -0.39 -3.38 8.72
N GLY A 279 -0.19 -2.33 9.51
CA GLY A 279 -1.20 -1.31 9.83
C GLY A 279 -1.06 -0.03 9.04
#